data_AF-A0A016UWQ1-F1
#
_entry.id   AF-A0A016UWQ1-F1
#
_cell.length_a   1.000
_cell.length_b   1.000
_cell.length_c   1.000
_cell.angle_alpha   90.00
_cell.angle_beta   90.00
_cell.angle_gamma   90.00
#
_symmetry.space_group_name_H-M   'P 1'
#
loop_
_entity.id
_entity.type
_entity.pdbx_description
1 polymer ?
#
loop_
_entity_poly.entity_id
_entity_poly.type
_entity_poly.pdbx_seq_one_letter_code
_entity_poly.pdbx_strand_id
1 'polypeptide(L)'
;MLVFFLVIITCSVLSVYFRIGVPIETEWNEEHQIYRWLGYPPAIHKTAVVVTLLICFFVSISSLLINIYSFVSWRKYREAMTPKMRATQKSLFYFSVLSFFCSFLICWQQLSANLIKFQGNQAFANVIFDLYFPISTFAIFVEPYAIIFFSSALRKEVARTFGREEGSSSGVFTLQRPT
;
A
#
# COMPACT_ATOMS: atom_id res chain seq x y z
N MET A 1 -5.35 9.91 -12.32
CA MET A 1 -5.32 9.33 -10.95
C MET A 1 -6.25 8.13 -10.80
N LEU A 2 -7.52 8.18 -11.24
CA LEU A 2 -8.45 7.03 -11.14
C LEU A 2 -7.86 5.72 -11.71
N VAL A 3 -7.29 5.76 -12.92
CA VAL A 3 -6.65 4.60 -13.56
C VAL A 3 -5.49 4.04 -12.73
N PHE A 4 -4.73 4.90 -12.05
CA PHE A 4 -3.62 4.49 -11.19
C PHE A 4 -4.12 3.76 -9.94
N PHE A 5 -5.15 4.29 -9.28
CA PHE A 5 -5.80 3.61 -8.16
C PHE A 5 -6.40 2.27 -8.60
N LEU A 6 -7.03 2.21 -9.77
CA LEU A 6 -7.56 0.96 -10.32
C LEU A 6 -6.47 -0.08 -10.59
N VAL A 7 -5.31 0.33 -11.12
CA VAL A 7 -4.16 -0.57 -11.32
C VAL A 7 -3.62 -1.07 -9.98
N ILE A 8 -3.42 -0.19 -8.99
CA ILE A 8 -2.97 -0.59 -7.65
C ILE A 8 -3.97 -1.55 -7.01
N ILE A 9 -5.26 -1.24 -7.03
CA ILE A 9 -6.31 -2.08 -6.47
C ILE A 9 -6.33 -3.43 -7.19
N THR A 10 -6.29 -3.45 -8.52
CA THR A 10 -6.30 -4.69 -9.31
C THR A 10 -5.08 -5.55 -9.01
N CYS A 11 -3.88 -4.97 -8.97
CA CYS A 11 -2.65 -5.69 -8.63
C CYS A 11 -2.64 -6.18 -7.17
N SER A 12 -3.19 -5.40 -6.24
CA SER A 12 -3.31 -5.80 -4.84
C SER A 12 -4.30 -6.94 -4.66
N VAL A 13 -5.46 -6.87 -5.31
CA VAL A 13 -6.48 -7.93 -5.32
C VAL A 13 -5.94 -9.19 -5.97
N LEU A 14 -5.23 -9.08 -7.11
CA LEU A 14 -4.55 -10.22 -7.73
C LEU A 14 -3.51 -10.85 -6.79
N SER A 15 -2.70 -10.02 -6.11
CA SER A 15 -1.70 -10.52 -5.16
C SER A 15 -2.34 -11.27 -3.98
N VAL A 16 -3.43 -10.74 -3.43
CA VAL A 16 -4.20 -11.39 -2.35
C VAL A 16 -4.87 -12.68 -2.85
N TYR A 17 -5.47 -12.65 -4.05
CA TYR A 17 -6.10 -13.81 -4.67
C TYR A 17 -5.09 -14.95 -4.90
N PHE A 18 -3.87 -14.63 -5.35
CA PHE A 18 -2.79 -15.60 -5.49
C PHE A 18 -2.24 -16.12 -4.16
N ARG A 19 -2.36 -15.37 -3.05
CA ARG A 19 -1.95 -15.86 -1.72
C ARG A 19 -3.00 -16.75 -1.07
N ILE A 20 -4.28 -16.42 -1.22
CA ILE A 20 -5.40 -17.11 -0.55
C ILE A 20 -5.92 -18.29 -1.39
N GLY A 21 -5.94 -18.15 -2.72
CA GLY A 21 -6.58 -19.12 -3.62
C GLY A 21 -5.71 -20.31 -4.01
N VAL A 22 -4.44 -20.36 -3.61
CA VAL A 22 -3.56 -21.46 -3.97
C VAL A 22 -3.65 -22.56 -2.91
N PRO A 23 -3.97 -23.82 -3.28
CA PRO A 23 -4.03 -24.93 -2.35
C PRO A 23 -2.65 -25.12 -1.71
N ILE A 24 -2.66 -25.14 -0.38
CA ILE A 24 -1.48 -25.36 0.45
C ILE A 24 -1.39 -26.87 0.67
N GLU A 25 -0.24 -27.46 0.35
CA GLU A 25 0.07 -28.83 0.75
C GLU A 25 0.39 -28.85 2.24
N THR A 26 -0.40 -29.64 2.98
CA THR A 26 -0.20 -29.91 4.39
C THR A 26 -0.06 -31.41 4.58
N GLU A 27 0.96 -31.82 5.32
CA GLU A 27 1.14 -33.22 5.73
C GLU A 27 0.78 -33.35 7.21
N TRP A 28 0.06 -34.41 7.56
CA TRP A 28 -0.22 -34.71 8.96
C TRP A 28 1.01 -35.37 9.58
N ASN A 29 1.60 -34.76 10.62
CA ASN A 29 2.68 -35.36 11.38
C ASN A 29 2.10 -36.11 12.59
N GLU A 30 2.09 -37.44 12.53
CA GLU A 30 1.53 -38.29 13.60
C GLU A 30 2.28 -38.16 14.94
N GLU A 31 3.61 -38.01 14.92
CA GLU A 31 4.42 -37.92 16.14
C GLU A 31 4.10 -36.67 16.96
N HIS A 32 3.86 -35.56 16.27
CA HIS A 32 3.65 -34.26 16.90
C HIS A 32 2.17 -33.84 16.95
N GLN A 33 1.27 -34.62 16.35
CA GLN A 33 -0.16 -34.32 16.23
C GLN A 33 -0.43 -32.91 15.66
N ILE A 34 0.38 -32.49 14.68
CA ILE A 34 0.27 -31.17 14.03
C ILE A 34 0.32 -31.31 12.50
N TYR A 35 -0.38 -30.43 11.81
CA TYR A 35 -0.21 -30.26 10.37
C TYR A 35 1.13 -29.57 10.09
N ARG A 36 2.01 -30.26 9.36
CA ARG A 36 3.26 -29.73 8.84
C ARG A 36 2.99 -29.02 7.51
N TRP A 37 3.42 -27.77 7.44
CA TRP A 37 3.31 -26.97 6.22
C TRP A 37 4.36 -27.45 5.20
N LEU A 38 3.92 -28.13 4.13
CA LEU A 38 4.81 -28.54 3.02
C LEU A 38 4.97 -27.42 1.99
N GLY A 39 4.00 -26.50 1.95
CA GLY A 39 4.01 -25.31 1.11
C GLY A 39 3.19 -25.45 -0.14
N TYR A 40 3.63 -24.83 -1.24
CA TYR A 40 2.91 -24.89 -2.50
C TYR A 40 3.50 -25.97 -3.41
N PRO A 41 2.66 -26.65 -4.23
CA PRO A 41 3.16 -27.59 -5.22
C PRO A 41 4.24 -26.92 -6.09
N PRO A 42 5.37 -27.58 -6.41
CA PRO A 42 6.53 -26.93 -7.05
C PRO A 42 6.18 -26.20 -8.36
N ALA A 43 5.27 -26.76 -9.14
CA ALA A 43 4.79 -26.18 -10.40
C ALA A 43 3.99 -24.88 -10.17
N ILE A 44 3.09 -24.89 -9.19
CA ILE A 44 2.28 -23.72 -8.84
C ILE A 44 3.15 -22.65 -8.20
N HIS A 45 4.12 -23.05 -7.37
CA HIS A 45 5.04 -22.13 -6.75
C HIS A 45 5.88 -21.36 -7.77
N LYS A 46 6.48 -22.05 -8.75
CA LYS A 46 7.24 -21.40 -9.85
C LYS A 46 6.37 -20.41 -10.62
N THR A 47 5.13 -20.80 -10.92
CA THR A 47 4.19 -19.98 -11.67
C THR A 47 3.81 -18.72 -10.87
N ALA A 48 3.46 -18.88 -9.59
CA ALA A 48 3.12 -17.79 -8.70
C ALA A 48 4.28 -16.80 -8.53
N VAL A 49 5.52 -17.29 -8.41
CA VAL A 49 6.70 -16.44 -8.32
C VAL A 49 6.89 -15.62 -9.60
N VAL A 50 6.84 -16.26 -10.78
CA VAL A 50 6.98 -15.55 -12.06
C VAL A 50 5.89 -14.50 -12.25
N VAL A 51 4.63 -14.86 -11.98
CA VAL A 51 3.50 -13.92 -12.07
C VAL A 51 3.68 -12.74 -11.12
N THR A 52 4.09 -13.00 -9.89
CA THR A 52 4.35 -11.96 -8.89
C THR A 52 5.46 -11.01 -9.36
N LEU A 53 6.56 -11.54 -9.87
CA LEU A 53 7.67 -10.74 -10.41
C LEU A 53 7.22 -9.86 -11.58
N LEU A 54 6.43 -10.40 -12.50
CA LEU A 54 5.88 -9.63 -13.62
C LEU A 54 4.97 -8.51 -13.12
N ILE A 55 4.06 -8.79 -12.18
CA ILE A 55 3.17 -7.77 -11.61
C ILE A 55 3.99 -6.68 -10.92
N CYS A 56 4.94 -7.05 -10.06
CA CYS A 56 5.82 -6.09 -9.38
C CYS A 56 6.60 -5.22 -10.37
N PHE A 57 7.13 -5.81 -11.44
CA PHE A 57 7.84 -5.09 -12.50
C PHE A 57 6.92 -4.11 -13.22
N PHE A 58 5.75 -4.55 -13.68
CA PHE A 58 4.79 -3.70 -14.38
C PHE A 58 4.29 -2.55 -13.50
N VAL A 59 3.96 -2.81 -12.23
CA VAL A 59 3.55 -1.77 -11.28
C VAL A 59 4.67 -0.76 -11.05
N SER A 60 5.91 -1.23 -10.86
CA SER A 60 7.07 -0.36 -10.63
C SER A 60 7.35 0.54 -11.84
N ILE A 61 7.38 -0.03 -13.05
CA ILE A 61 7.64 0.73 -14.29
C ILE A 61 6.49 1.72 -14.56
N SER A 62 5.24 1.30 -14.42
CA SER A 62 4.09 2.19 -14.63
C SER A 62 4.10 3.36 -13.65
N SER A 63 4.38 3.09 -12.37
CA SER A 63 4.46 4.11 -11.34
C SER A 63 5.63 5.07 -11.57
N LEU A 64 6.79 4.58 -12.02
CA LEU A 64 7.93 5.40 -12.40
C LEU A 64 7.58 6.33 -13.58
N LEU A 65 6.99 5.80 -14.64
CA LEU A 65 6.59 6.56 -15.83
C LEU A 65 5.57 7.65 -15.47
N ILE A 66 4.60 7.34 -14.63
CA ILE A 66 3.60 8.31 -14.15
C ILE A 66 4.25 9.42 -13.31
N ASN A 67 5.20 9.08 -12.43
CA ASN A 67 5.92 10.07 -11.63
C ASN A 67 6.77 10.99 -12.51
N ILE A 68 7.46 10.44 -13.52
CA ILE A 68 8.22 11.23 -14.50
C ILE A 68 7.29 12.15 -15.29
N TYR A 69 6.18 11.62 -15.82
CA TYR A 69 5.21 12.41 -16.56
C TYR A 69 4.61 13.53 -15.70
N SER A 70 4.27 13.23 -14.45
CA SER A 70 3.72 14.19 -13.50
C SER A 70 4.75 15.29 -13.18
N PHE A 71 6.02 14.93 -13.02
CA PHE A 71 7.11 15.89 -12.80
C PHE A 71 7.30 16.82 -14.00
N VAL A 72 7.37 16.26 -15.21
CA VAL A 72 7.55 17.03 -16.46
C VAL A 72 6.36 17.97 -16.67
N SER A 73 5.14 17.45 -16.51
CA SER A 73 3.91 18.25 -16.63
C SER A 73 3.88 19.37 -15.59
N TRP A 74 4.20 19.07 -14.33
CA TRP A 74 4.28 20.08 -13.28
C TRP A 74 5.31 21.16 -13.61
N ARG A 75 6.50 20.80 -14.10
CA ARG A 75 7.54 21.75 -14.49
C ARG A 75 7.06 22.67 -15.62
N LYS A 76 6.37 22.11 -16.62
CA LYS A 76 5.84 22.86 -17.78
C LYS A 76 4.75 23.86 -17.39
N TYR A 77 3.84 23.49 -16.48
CA TYR A 77 2.69 24.34 -16.13
C TYR A 77 2.89 25.16 -14.86
N ARG A 78 4.05 25.05 -14.18
CA ARG A 78 4.33 25.71 -12.89
C ARG A 78 4.11 27.22 -12.92
N GLU A 79 4.49 27.87 -14.00
CA GLU A 79 4.44 29.33 -14.16
C GLU A 79 3.02 29.85 -14.33
N ALA A 80 2.15 29.08 -14.99
CA ALA A 80 0.74 29.40 -15.19
C ALA A 80 -0.14 29.11 -13.96
N MET A 81 0.37 28.38 -12.95
CA MET A 81 -0.40 28.02 -11.76
C MET A 81 -0.41 29.14 -10.70
N THR A 82 -1.59 29.37 -10.11
CA THR A 82 -1.72 30.19 -8.90
C THR A 82 -0.87 29.64 -7.75
N PRO A 83 -0.41 30.47 -6.79
CA PRO A 83 0.41 30.02 -5.66
C PRO A 83 -0.23 28.87 -4.87
N LYS A 84 -1.56 28.93 -4.68
CA LYS A 84 -2.34 27.89 -3.99
C LYS A 84 -2.33 26.56 -4.75
N MET A 85 -2.58 26.59 -6.06
CA MET A 85 -2.54 25.38 -6.90
C MET A 85 -1.14 24.77 -6.94
N ARG A 86 -0.10 25.61 -7.01
CA ARG A 86 1.30 25.19 -7.03
C ARG A 86 1.68 24.44 -5.75
N ALA A 87 1.24 24.92 -4.58
CA ALA A 87 1.47 24.24 -3.30
C ALA A 87 0.77 22.87 -3.24
N THR A 88 -0.50 22.79 -3.65
CA THR A 88 -1.25 21.53 -3.69
C THR A 88 -0.63 20.51 -4.65
N GLN A 89 -0.26 20.93 -5.86
CA GLN A 89 0.39 20.08 -6.86
C GLN A 89 1.75 19.58 -6.36
N LYS A 90 2.55 20.44 -5.72
CA LYS A 90 3.82 20.04 -5.10
C LYS A 90 3.62 18.96 -4.03
N SER A 91 2.57 19.10 -3.21
CA SER A 91 2.22 18.13 -2.18
C SER A 91 1.83 16.77 -2.77
N LEU A 92 0.96 16.78 -3.79
CA LEU A 92 0.56 15.57 -4.52
C LEU A 92 1.76 14.89 -5.20
N PHE A 93 2.70 15.67 -5.72
CA PHE A 93 3.93 15.14 -6.29
C PHE A 93 4.78 14.42 -5.23
N TYR A 94 5.03 15.04 -4.06
CA TYR A 94 5.76 14.37 -2.98
C TYR A 94 5.07 13.10 -2.49
N PHE A 95 3.73 13.14 -2.36
CA PHE A 95 2.95 11.96 -2.02
C PHE A 95 3.13 10.83 -3.05
N SER A 96 3.06 11.16 -4.35
CA SER A 96 3.26 10.21 -5.45
C SER A 96 4.67 9.59 -5.45
N VAL A 97 5.70 10.40 -5.18
CA VAL A 97 7.08 9.92 -5.07
C VAL A 97 7.27 9.00 -3.86
N LEU A 98 6.67 9.36 -2.72
CA LEU A 98 6.74 8.55 -1.50
C LEU A 98 6.03 7.20 -1.69
N SER A 99 4.83 7.20 -2.28
CA SER A 99 4.09 5.97 -2.61
C SER A 99 4.85 5.09 -3.60
N PHE A 100 5.52 5.69 -4.59
CA PHE A 100 6.43 4.97 -5.49
C PHE A 100 7.58 4.31 -4.73
N PHE A 101 8.24 5.04 -3.83
CA PHE A 101 9.35 4.49 -3.04
C PHE A 101 8.90 3.32 -2.16
N CYS A 102 7.76 3.44 -1.49
CA CYS A 102 7.20 2.36 -0.68
C CYS A 102 6.85 1.13 -1.53
N SER A 103 6.20 1.33 -2.68
CA SER A 103 5.87 0.26 -3.62
C SER A 103 7.12 -0.43 -4.16
N PHE A 104 8.15 0.35 -4.50
CA PHE A 104 9.43 -0.15 -5.00
C PHE A 104 10.14 -1.01 -3.95
N LEU A 105 10.17 -0.59 -2.68
CA LEU A 105 10.76 -1.37 -1.59
C LEU A 105 10.07 -2.72 -1.41
N ILE A 106 8.73 -2.75 -1.45
CA ILE A 106 7.96 -4.01 -1.37
C ILE A 106 8.31 -4.93 -2.55
N CYS A 107 8.35 -4.39 -3.77
CA CYS A 107 8.66 -5.15 -4.98
C CYS A 107 10.09 -5.70 -4.95
N TRP A 108 11.06 -4.87 -4.56
CA TRP A 108 12.47 -5.26 -4.42
C TRP A 108 12.63 -6.38 -3.39
N GLN A 109 11.94 -6.28 -2.27
CA GLN A 109 11.97 -7.29 -1.24
C GLN A 109 11.40 -8.62 -1.75
N GLN A 110 10.24 -8.62 -2.43
CA GLN A 110 9.68 -9.84 -3.04
C GLN A 110 10.63 -10.46 -4.07
N LEU A 111 11.31 -9.63 -4.87
CA LEU A 111 12.33 -10.11 -5.81
C LEU A 111 13.48 -10.79 -5.07
N SER A 112 14.03 -10.16 -4.04
CA SER A 112 15.16 -10.72 -3.27
C SER A 112 14.80 -12.03 -2.57
N ALA A 113 13.64 -12.12 -1.93
CA ALA A 113 13.17 -13.33 -1.25
C ALA A 113 13.02 -14.49 -2.24
N ASN A 114 12.43 -14.23 -3.41
CA ASN A 114 12.24 -15.24 -4.45
C ASN A 114 13.57 -15.69 -5.08
N LEU A 115 14.51 -14.77 -5.33
CA LEU A 115 15.84 -15.12 -5.85
C LEU A 115 16.61 -16.04 -4.90
N ILE A 116 16.61 -15.71 -3.60
CA ILE A 116 17.30 -16.51 -2.58
C ILE A 116 16.64 -17.88 -2.42
N LYS A 117 15.31 -17.92 -2.50
CA LYS A 117 14.56 -19.17 -2.52
C LYS A 117 14.92 -20.04 -3.73
N PHE A 118 15.09 -19.45 -4.92
CA PHE A 118 15.55 -20.15 -6.11
C PHE A 118 16.96 -20.73 -5.99
N GLN A 119 17.83 -20.10 -5.19
CA GLN A 119 19.17 -20.62 -4.89
C GLN A 119 19.17 -21.78 -3.89
N GLY A 120 18.00 -22.21 -3.41
CA GLY A 120 17.84 -23.29 -2.45
C GLY A 120 18.13 -22.90 -1.00
N ASN A 121 18.38 -21.61 -0.72
CA ASN A 121 18.66 -21.13 0.63
C ASN A 121 17.36 -20.71 1.34
N GLN A 122 16.56 -21.72 1.73
CA GLN A 122 15.26 -21.50 2.37
C GLN A 122 15.36 -20.74 3.70
N ALA A 123 16.42 -21.00 4.49
CA ALA A 123 16.62 -20.37 5.79
C ALA A 123 16.80 -18.85 5.63
N PHE A 124 17.62 -18.41 4.69
CA PHE A 124 17.83 -16.99 4.43
C PHE A 124 16.59 -16.34 3.79
N ALA A 125 15.87 -17.05 2.92
CA ALA A 125 14.60 -16.58 2.38
C ALA A 125 13.57 -16.30 3.48
N ASN A 126 13.46 -17.19 4.47
CA ASN A 126 12.55 -17.02 5.61
C ASN A 126 12.90 -15.79 6.45
N VAL A 127 14.18 -15.52 6.70
CA VAL A 127 14.60 -14.29 7.41
C VAL A 127 14.16 -13.03 6.64
N ILE A 128 14.25 -13.04 5.31
CA ILE A 128 13.77 -11.92 4.47
C ILE A 128 12.24 -11.80 4.49
N PHE A 129 11.53 -12.93 4.56
CA PHE A 129 10.08 -12.94 4.78
C PHE A 129 9.70 -12.47 6.18
N ASP A 130 10.50 -12.68 7.22
CA ASP A 130 10.20 -12.14 8.54
C ASP A 130 10.42 -10.62 8.57
N LEU A 131 11.45 -10.14 7.88
CA LEU A 131 11.66 -8.71 7.62
C LEU A 131 10.56 -8.08 6.74
N TYR A 132 9.70 -8.87 6.09
CA TYR A 132 8.60 -8.40 5.24
C TYR A 132 7.47 -7.77 6.04
N PHE A 133 7.18 -8.31 7.22
CA PHE A 133 6.10 -7.82 8.06
C PHE A 133 6.29 -6.34 8.45
N PRO A 134 7.44 -5.89 9.00
CA PRO A 134 7.60 -4.49 9.39
C PRO A 134 7.63 -3.53 8.19
N ILE A 135 8.27 -3.89 7.07
CA ILE A 135 8.36 -3.01 5.89
C ILE A 135 7.00 -2.83 5.23
N SER A 136 6.25 -3.92 5.05
CA SER A 136 4.91 -3.86 4.46
C SER A 136 3.95 -3.12 5.37
N THR A 137 4.03 -3.37 6.68
CA THR A 137 3.21 -2.67 7.67
C THR A 137 3.51 -1.17 7.66
N PHE A 138 4.79 -0.79 7.65
CA PHE A 138 5.19 0.61 7.53
C PHE A 138 4.65 1.25 6.25
N ALA A 139 4.78 0.60 5.09
CA ALA A 139 4.25 1.10 3.83
C ALA A 139 2.73 1.31 3.86
N ILE A 140 1.98 0.37 4.45
CA ILE A 140 0.51 0.47 4.60
C ILE A 140 0.12 1.66 5.48
N PHE A 141 0.87 1.94 6.55
CA PHE A 141 0.57 3.08 7.43
C PHE A 141 1.05 4.41 6.86
N VAL A 142 2.19 4.44 6.19
CA VAL A 142 2.77 5.68 5.66
C VAL A 142 1.83 6.37 4.69
N GLU A 143 1.14 5.64 3.80
CA GLU A 143 0.26 6.26 2.80
C GLU A 143 -0.88 7.10 3.41
N PRO A 144 -1.75 6.58 4.30
CA PRO A 144 -2.81 7.38 4.91
C PRO A 144 -2.26 8.55 5.75
N TYR A 145 -1.17 8.34 6.51
CA TYR A 145 -0.53 9.42 7.27
C TYR A 145 0.07 10.49 6.36
N ALA A 146 0.66 10.09 5.24
CA ALA A 146 1.21 11.01 4.25
C ALA A 146 0.11 11.83 3.57
N ILE A 147 -1.02 11.23 3.18
CA ILE A 147 -2.15 11.98 2.62
C ILE A 147 -2.61 13.06 3.59
N ILE A 148 -2.75 12.73 4.88
CA ILE A 148 -3.12 13.69 5.91
C ILE A 148 -2.04 14.78 6.02
N PHE A 149 -0.76 14.42 6.10
CA PHE A 149 0.32 15.41 6.24
C PHE A 149 0.39 16.37 5.04
N PHE A 150 0.26 15.84 3.81
CA PHE A 150 0.40 16.59 2.57
C PHE A 150 -0.88 17.34 2.15
N SER A 151 -2.07 16.92 2.58
CA SER A 151 -3.32 17.59 2.24
C SER A 151 -3.78 18.54 3.36
N SER A 152 -3.54 19.84 3.18
CA SER A 152 -4.05 20.87 4.11
C SER A 152 -5.58 20.92 4.17
N ALA A 153 -6.27 20.59 3.07
CA ALA A 153 -7.72 20.48 3.03
C ALA A 153 -8.22 19.30 3.88
N LEU A 154 -7.59 18.13 3.73
CA LEU A 154 -7.96 16.95 4.51
C LEU A 154 -7.68 17.15 6.00
N ARG A 155 -6.56 17.78 6.38
CA ARG A 155 -6.28 18.11 7.79
C ARG A 155 -7.37 18.96 8.42
N LYS A 156 -7.86 19.96 7.69
CA LYS A 156 -8.96 20.81 8.16
C LYS A 156 -10.25 20.03 8.33
N GLU A 157 -10.55 19.13 7.40
CA GLU A 157 -11.75 18.30 7.47
C GLU A 157 -11.67 17.30 8.63
N VAL A 158 -10.55 16.60 8.78
CA VAL A 158 -10.28 15.69 9.90
C VAL A 158 -10.37 16.44 11.23
N ALA A 159 -9.71 17.60 11.36
CA ALA A 159 -9.77 18.41 12.57
C ALA A 159 -11.20 18.89 12.88
N ARG A 160 -12.00 19.21 11.84
CA ARG A 160 -13.42 19.56 12.01
C ARG A 160 -14.23 18.37 12.49
N THR A 161 -14.02 17.18 11.94
CA THR A 161 -14.75 15.97 12.37
C THR A 161 -14.48 15.63 13.82
N PHE A 162 -13.21 15.65 14.25
CA PHE A 162 -12.84 15.37 15.64
C PHE A 162 -13.20 16.53 16.60
N GLY A 163 -13.17 17.79 16.14
CA GLY A 163 -13.55 18.95 16.96
C GLY A 163 -15.05 19.19 17.09
N ARG A 164 -15.90 18.47 16.34
CA ARG A 164 -17.37 18.66 16.37
C ARG A 164 -18.05 17.88 17.49
N GLU A 165 -17.36 16.90 18.09
CA GLU A 165 -17.90 16.14 19.23
C GLU A 165 -17.91 16.93 20.55
N GLU A 166 -17.13 18.02 20.67
CA GLU A 166 -17.10 18.83 21.91
C GLU A 166 -18.19 19.92 21.98
N GLY A 167 -18.99 20.11 20.91
CA GLY A 167 -19.99 21.19 20.83
C GLY A 167 -21.46 20.76 20.86
N SER A 168 -21.77 19.47 20.87
CA SER A 168 -23.15 18.95 20.74
C SER A 168 -23.64 18.24 22.01
N SER A 169 -23.29 18.77 23.18
CA SER A 169 -23.80 18.34 24.49
C SER A 169 -24.15 19.52 25.39
N SER A 170 -24.69 20.59 24.78
CA SER A 170 -25.48 21.60 25.50
C SER A 170 -26.85 21.71 24.84
N GLY A 171 -27.62 20.62 24.95
CA GLY A 171 -29.06 20.68 24.86
C GLY A 171 -29.59 21.50 26.02
N VAL A 172 -29.61 22.83 25.85
CA VAL A 172 -30.39 23.73 26.68
C VAL A 172 -31.85 23.42 26.38
N PHE A 173 -32.43 22.49 27.14
CA PHE A 173 -33.86 22.30 27.25
C PHE A 173 -34.45 23.55 27.93
N THR A 174 -34.79 24.56 27.14
CA THR A 174 -35.69 25.62 27.58
C THR A 174 -37.07 25.02 27.79
N LEU A 175 -37.36 24.63 29.03
CA LEU A 175 -38.73 24.37 29.51
C LEU A 175 -39.53 25.68 29.39
N GLN A 176 -40.33 25.80 28.33
CA GLN A 176 -41.38 26.81 28.27
C GLN A 176 -42.42 26.48 29.34
N ARG A 177 -42.61 27.42 30.28
CA ARG A 177 -43.67 27.37 31.28
C ARG A 177 -45.00 27.72 30.58
N PRO A 178 -46.03 26.87 30.64
CA PRO A 178 -47.34 27.24 30.08
C PRO A 178 -47.99 28.31 30.95
N THR A 179 -48.44 29.38 30.29
CA THR A 179 -49.34 30.41 30.84
C THR A 179 -50.78 29.94 30.84
#